data_AF-A0A127HV44-F1
#
_entry.id   AF-A0A127HV44-F1
#
_cell.length_a   1.000
_cell.length_b   1.000
_cell.length_c   1.000
_cell.angle_alpha   90.00
_cell.angle_beta   90.00
_cell.angle_gamma   90.00
#
_symmetry.space_group_name_H-M   'P 1'
#
loop_
_entity.id
_entity.type
_entity.pdbx_description
1 polymer ?
#
loop_
_entity_poly.entity_id
_entity_poly.type
_entity_poly.pdbx_seq_one_letter_code
_entity_poly.pdbx_strand_id
1 'polypeptide(L)'
;MAKFDEPFHANLDTQKVMIGGKSVEQRKSDLEAGVARIGGFWRHPNYFEAYHHSASLLIEQGRATGTLDEIGLPAFYLQRHAIELLLKGLLSWLTNISYMRKELGRPQHEPSDELMRDLGRHNLQKLHQHLLDYGDLLDLPAPPVALGHLIDEMGQLEIADTWSRYGSSKKKQHGQWVHVDHIPEEVLIPIVEFQERLDAIATLVAARVAFGDTYEDELHDIWAQLNADLNGG
;
A
#
# COMPACT_ATOMS: atom_id res chain seq x y z
N MET A 1 24.89 22.22 1.11
CA MET A 1 24.09 21.64 2.21
C MET A 1 22.97 22.62 2.51
N ALA A 2 21.70 22.25 2.25
CA ALA A 2 20.58 23.14 2.56
C ALA A 2 20.53 23.36 4.08
N LYS A 3 20.54 24.62 4.52
CA LYS A 3 20.26 24.97 5.91
C LYS A 3 18.75 24.99 6.07
N PHE A 4 18.25 24.24 7.05
CA PHE A 4 16.83 24.17 7.37
C PHE A 4 16.55 25.05 8.60
N ASP A 5 15.37 25.68 8.60
CA ASP A 5 14.88 26.49 9.72
C ASP A 5 14.36 25.63 10.89
N GLU A 6 14.08 24.34 10.65
CA GLU A 6 13.61 23.39 11.65
C GLU A 6 14.53 22.16 11.73
N PRO A 7 14.72 21.56 12.93
CA PRO A 7 15.53 20.37 13.10
C PRO A 7 14.91 19.16 12.38
N PHE A 8 15.76 18.33 11.77
CA PHE A 8 15.34 17.01 11.29
C PHE A 8 14.98 16.12 12.50
N HIS A 9 13.76 15.62 12.53
CA HIS A 9 13.30 14.66 13.54
C HIS A 9 13.05 13.30 12.88
N ALA A 10 13.95 12.34 13.14
CA ALA A 10 13.69 10.92 12.91
C ALA A 10 12.72 10.45 13.99
N ASN A 11 11.48 10.19 13.60
CA ASN A 11 10.50 9.61 14.51
C ASN A 11 10.67 8.08 14.46
N LEU A 12 11.41 7.54 15.43
CA LEU A 12 11.67 6.10 15.55
C LEU A 12 10.46 5.31 16.08
N ASP A 13 9.35 5.99 16.41
CA ASP A 13 8.28 5.44 17.25
C ASP A 13 6.87 5.65 16.68
N THR A 14 6.70 5.80 15.36
CA THR A 14 5.34 5.88 14.81
C THR A 14 5.15 5.16 13.50
N GLN A 15 4.19 4.23 13.54
CA GLN A 15 3.42 3.59 12.46
C GLN A 15 2.90 4.54 11.34
N LYS A 16 3.15 5.86 11.36
CA LYS A 16 2.39 6.86 10.59
C LYS A 16 3.21 7.79 9.69
N VAL A 17 4.55 7.85 9.84
CA VAL A 17 5.41 8.77 9.04
C VAL A 17 6.76 8.12 8.75
N MET A 18 7.16 8.08 7.49
CA MET A 18 8.38 7.37 7.04
C MET A 18 9.66 8.22 7.23
N ILE A 19 9.60 9.55 6.99
CA ILE A 19 10.74 10.48 7.12
C ILE A 19 10.21 11.87 7.52
N GLY A 20 10.97 12.65 8.29
CA GLY A 20 10.71 14.08 8.51
C GLY A 20 9.42 14.37 9.27
N GLY A 21 9.24 13.72 10.42
CA GLY A 21 8.08 13.90 11.28
C GLY A 21 7.96 15.33 11.82
N LYS A 22 6.72 15.75 12.10
CA LYS A 22 6.47 16.98 12.87
C LYS A 22 7.02 16.81 14.29
N SER A 23 7.52 17.91 14.88
CA SER A 23 7.77 17.94 16.32
C SER A 23 6.50 17.61 17.12
N VAL A 24 6.65 17.17 18.37
CA VAL A 24 5.51 16.85 19.24
C VAL A 24 4.61 18.07 19.42
N GLU A 25 5.21 19.25 19.53
CA GLU A 25 4.54 20.54 19.72
C GLU A 25 3.72 20.92 18.49
N GLN A 26 4.30 20.78 17.29
CA GLN A 26 3.59 21.08 16.04
C GLN A 26 2.47 20.07 15.78
N ARG A 27 2.66 18.79 16.13
CA ARG A 27 1.56 17.79 16.10
C ARG A 27 0.42 18.21 17.01
N LYS A 28 0.71 18.59 18.25
CA LYS A 28 -0.30 19.00 19.22
C LYS A 28 -1.06 20.24 18.74
N SER A 29 -0.34 21.27 18.29
CA SER A 29 -0.95 22.50 17.79
C SER A 29 -1.84 22.26 16.58
N ASP A 30 -1.40 21.44 15.61
CA ASP A 30 -2.22 21.15 14.43
C ASP A 30 -3.46 20.31 14.78
N LEU A 31 -3.37 19.41 15.75
CA LEU A 31 -4.52 18.64 16.27
C LEU A 31 -5.54 19.54 16.97
N GLU A 32 -5.08 20.44 17.84
CA GLU A 32 -5.94 21.42 18.52
C GLU A 32 -6.63 22.36 17.52
N ALA A 33 -5.94 22.73 16.44
CA ALA A 33 -6.48 23.56 15.37
C ALA A 33 -7.35 22.81 14.36
N GLY A 34 -7.40 21.46 14.42
CA GLY A 34 -8.16 20.65 13.46
C GLY A 34 -7.63 20.73 12.01
N VAL A 35 -6.32 20.94 11.83
CA VAL A 35 -5.72 21.14 10.51
C VAL A 35 -4.84 19.98 10.07
N ALA A 36 -4.97 19.61 8.78
CA ALA A 36 -4.04 18.71 8.11
C ALA A 36 -3.14 19.53 7.16
N ARG A 37 -1.85 19.19 7.10
CA ARG A 37 -0.87 19.82 6.20
C ARG A 37 -0.50 18.86 5.09
N ILE A 38 -0.61 19.33 3.84
CA ILE A 38 -0.34 18.57 2.61
C ILE A 38 0.92 19.14 1.94
N GLY A 39 1.76 18.26 1.39
CA GLY A 39 3.02 18.62 0.72
C GLY A 39 4.24 18.65 1.67
N GLY A 40 5.42 18.79 1.05
CA GLY A 40 6.72 18.81 1.73
C GLY A 40 7.70 17.81 1.11
N PHE A 41 8.93 18.27 0.86
CA PHE A 41 9.96 17.47 0.18
C PHE A 41 10.45 16.27 1.01
N TRP A 42 10.33 16.34 2.34
CA TRP A 42 10.84 15.31 3.26
C TRP A 42 9.73 14.58 4.04
N ARG A 43 8.46 14.90 3.79
CA ARG A 43 7.34 14.40 4.60
C ARG A 43 6.40 13.55 3.75
N HIS A 44 6.60 12.24 3.83
CA HIS A 44 5.76 11.26 3.18
C HIS A 44 5.02 10.44 4.25
N PRO A 45 3.67 10.42 4.23
CA PRO A 45 2.93 9.51 5.09
C PRO A 45 3.21 8.07 4.65
N ASN A 46 3.10 7.12 5.58
CA ASN A 46 2.90 5.73 5.18
C ASN A 46 1.49 5.63 4.57
N TYR A 47 1.40 5.64 3.24
CA TYR A 47 0.12 5.66 2.54
C TYR A 47 -0.65 4.36 2.74
N PHE A 48 0.03 3.21 2.84
CA PHE A 48 -0.65 1.96 3.18
C PHE A 48 -1.42 2.09 4.49
N GLU A 49 -0.73 2.52 5.56
CA GLU A 49 -1.33 2.71 6.89
C GLU A 49 -2.43 3.78 6.89
N ALA A 50 -2.26 4.86 6.12
CA ALA A 50 -3.26 5.90 6.01
C ALA A 50 -4.57 5.39 5.40
N TYR A 51 -4.50 4.63 4.30
CA TYR A 51 -5.67 4.06 3.63
C TYR A 51 -6.29 2.93 4.44
N HIS A 52 -5.46 2.06 5.01
CA HIS A 52 -5.86 0.99 5.92
C HIS A 52 -6.67 1.53 7.10
N HIS A 53 -6.12 2.51 7.82
CA HIS A 53 -6.78 3.11 8.97
C HIS A 53 -8.05 3.86 8.59
N SER A 54 -8.04 4.56 7.45
CA SER A 54 -9.23 5.28 6.95
C SER A 54 -10.37 4.32 6.61
N ALA A 55 -10.08 3.15 6.04
CA ALA A 55 -11.07 2.12 5.78
C ALA A 55 -11.70 1.61 7.09
N SER A 56 -10.88 1.27 8.09
CA SER A 56 -11.37 0.84 9.42
C SER A 56 -12.32 1.85 10.04
N LEU A 57 -11.91 3.12 10.11
CA LEU A 57 -12.73 4.19 10.70
C LEU A 57 -14.06 4.38 9.95
N LEU A 58 -14.03 4.31 8.62
CA LEU A 58 -15.24 4.47 7.80
C LEU A 58 -16.21 3.31 8.01
N ILE A 59 -15.70 2.08 8.13
CA ILE A 59 -16.49 0.87 8.37
C ILE A 59 -17.07 0.87 9.79
N GLU A 60 -16.26 1.20 10.80
CA GLU A 60 -16.70 1.33 12.19
C GLU A 60 -17.84 2.34 12.32
N GLN A 61 -17.68 3.52 11.71
CA GLN A 61 -18.73 4.53 11.68
C GLN A 61 -19.97 4.02 10.94
N GLY A 62 -19.79 3.38 9.78
CA GLY A 62 -20.89 2.80 9.00
C GLY A 62 -21.69 1.76 9.79
N ARG A 63 -21.03 0.91 10.58
CA ARG A 63 -21.68 -0.02 11.50
C ARG A 63 -22.43 0.72 12.61
N ALA A 64 -21.82 1.73 13.21
CA ALA A 64 -22.40 2.48 14.32
C ALA A 64 -23.65 3.29 13.90
N THR A 65 -23.70 3.78 12.66
CA THR A 65 -24.83 4.59 12.15
C THR A 65 -25.79 3.81 11.26
N GLY A 66 -25.51 2.53 10.97
CA GLY A 66 -26.34 1.71 10.08
C GLY A 66 -26.29 2.17 8.61
N THR A 67 -25.14 2.69 8.17
CA THR A 67 -24.94 3.27 6.83
C THR A 67 -23.90 2.51 6.00
N LEU A 68 -23.82 1.19 6.16
CA LEU A 68 -22.86 0.35 5.44
C LEU A 68 -23.08 0.40 3.93
N ASP A 69 -24.33 0.48 3.48
CA ASP A 69 -24.64 0.55 2.08
C ASP A 69 -24.09 1.84 1.48
N GLU A 70 -24.23 3.00 2.15
CA GLU A 70 -23.74 4.31 1.72
C GLU A 70 -22.22 4.42 1.65
N ILE A 71 -21.52 3.68 2.50
CA ILE A 71 -20.05 3.70 2.59
C ILE A 71 -19.38 2.50 1.93
N GLY A 72 -20.14 1.48 1.50
CA GLY A 72 -19.59 0.22 1.00
C GLY A 72 -18.58 0.41 -0.13
N LEU A 73 -18.95 1.20 -1.14
CA LEU A 73 -18.07 1.50 -2.26
C LEU A 73 -16.80 2.29 -1.85
N PRO A 74 -16.89 3.44 -1.15
CA PRO A 74 -15.68 4.15 -0.73
C PRO A 74 -14.81 3.33 0.26
N ALA A 75 -15.41 2.54 1.15
CA ALA A 75 -14.65 1.66 2.04
C ALA A 75 -13.88 0.59 1.26
N PHE A 76 -14.54 -0.10 0.33
CA PHE A 76 -13.91 -1.10 -0.52
C PHE A 76 -12.75 -0.51 -1.34
N TYR A 77 -12.94 0.68 -1.92
CA TYR A 77 -11.88 1.39 -2.63
C TYR A 77 -10.65 1.63 -1.73
N LEU A 78 -10.86 2.08 -0.49
CA LEU A 78 -9.78 2.32 0.46
C LEU A 78 -9.04 1.02 0.83
N GLN A 79 -9.76 -0.08 1.09
CA GLN A 79 -9.18 -1.39 1.39
C GLN A 79 -8.30 -1.89 0.24
N ARG A 80 -8.87 -1.83 -0.97
CA ARG A 80 -8.19 -2.24 -2.20
C ARG A 80 -6.93 -1.41 -2.43
N HIS A 81 -7.00 -0.10 -2.25
CA HIS A 81 -5.85 0.77 -2.45
C HIS A 81 -4.79 0.60 -1.36
N ALA A 82 -5.18 0.28 -0.13
CA ALA A 82 -4.23 -0.13 0.90
C ALA A 82 -3.42 -1.36 0.44
N ILE A 83 -4.09 -2.42 -0.04
CA ILE A 83 -3.39 -3.61 -0.56
C ILE A 83 -2.47 -3.27 -1.74
N GLU A 84 -2.91 -2.41 -2.65
CA GLU A 84 -2.07 -1.93 -3.76
C GLU A 84 -0.77 -1.29 -3.26
N LEU A 85 -0.88 -0.39 -2.29
CA LEU A 85 0.26 0.32 -1.71
C LEU A 85 1.18 -0.63 -0.94
N LEU A 86 0.63 -1.62 -0.24
CA LEU A 86 1.39 -2.68 0.42
C LEU A 86 2.21 -3.48 -0.61
N LEU A 87 1.57 -3.98 -1.67
CA LEU A 87 2.25 -4.73 -2.74
C LEU A 87 3.37 -3.92 -3.40
N LYS A 88 3.12 -2.63 -3.68
CA LYS A 88 4.14 -1.73 -4.25
C LYS A 88 5.30 -1.50 -3.30
N GLY A 89 5.05 -1.39 -2.00
CA GLY A 89 6.09 -1.33 -0.97
C GLY A 89 6.97 -2.58 -0.99
N LEU A 90 6.37 -3.77 -0.98
CA LEU A 90 7.08 -5.05 -1.04
C LEU A 90 7.90 -5.19 -2.34
N LEU A 91 7.33 -4.87 -3.50
CA LEU A 91 8.05 -4.89 -4.78
C LEU A 91 9.24 -3.90 -4.81
N SER A 92 9.12 -2.77 -4.11
CA SER A 92 10.24 -1.84 -3.94
C SER A 92 11.37 -2.49 -3.13
N TRP A 93 11.07 -3.26 -2.09
CA TRP A 93 12.09 -4.01 -1.33
C TRP A 93 12.84 -5.01 -2.22
N LEU A 94 12.12 -5.85 -2.98
CA LEU A 94 12.71 -6.80 -3.91
C LEU A 94 13.62 -6.10 -4.94
N THR A 95 13.16 -4.97 -5.47
CA THR A 95 13.92 -4.16 -6.42
C THR A 95 15.20 -3.60 -5.79
N ASN A 96 15.13 -3.07 -4.57
CA ASN A 96 16.29 -2.56 -3.85
C ASN A 96 17.30 -3.66 -3.53
N ILE A 97 16.83 -4.84 -3.09
CA ILE A 97 17.68 -6.02 -2.83
C ILE A 97 18.43 -6.42 -4.11
N SER A 98 17.73 -6.49 -5.25
CA SER A 98 18.34 -6.80 -6.54
C SER A 98 19.42 -5.78 -6.92
N TYR A 99 19.14 -4.48 -6.76
CA TYR A 99 20.13 -3.43 -7.04
C TYR A 99 21.36 -3.53 -6.14
N MET A 100 21.20 -3.83 -4.85
CA MET A 100 22.36 -4.02 -3.97
C MET A 100 23.19 -5.26 -4.34
N ARG A 101 22.53 -6.37 -4.70
CA ARG A 101 23.24 -7.56 -5.20
C ARG A 101 24.05 -7.24 -6.45
N LYS A 102 23.49 -6.45 -7.37
CA LYS A 102 24.18 -5.96 -8.57
C LYS A 102 25.43 -5.14 -8.21
N GLU A 103 25.31 -4.19 -7.27
CA GLU A 103 26.43 -3.36 -6.84
C GLU A 103 27.55 -4.18 -6.18
N LEU A 104 27.20 -5.25 -5.47
CA LEU A 104 28.14 -6.21 -4.87
C LEU A 104 28.72 -7.22 -5.87
N GLY A 105 28.30 -7.20 -7.15
CA GLY A 105 28.68 -8.21 -8.14
C GLY A 105 28.17 -9.63 -7.82
N ARG A 106 27.11 -9.75 -7.02
CA ARG A 106 26.44 -11.02 -6.67
C ARG A 106 25.40 -11.37 -7.73
N PRO A 107 25.05 -12.66 -7.91
CA PRO A 107 23.97 -13.07 -8.79
C PRO A 107 22.68 -12.27 -8.53
N GLN A 108 22.14 -11.69 -9.61
CA GLN A 108 21.01 -10.80 -9.57
C GLN A 108 20.07 -11.05 -10.75
N HIS A 109 18.81 -10.72 -10.56
CA HIS A 109 17.80 -10.61 -11.62
C HIS A 109 17.26 -9.18 -11.60
N GLU A 110 17.38 -8.46 -12.70
CA GLU A 110 16.82 -7.10 -12.79
C GLU A 110 15.28 -7.14 -12.90
N PRO A 111 14.58 -6.13 -12.37
CA PRO A 111 13.13 -6.04 -12.53
C PRO A 111 12.79 -5.93 -14.02
N SER A 112 11.79 -6.69 -14.47
CA SER A 112 11.38 -6.66 -15.88
C SER A 112 10.73 -5.32 -16.26
N ASP A 113 10.81 -4.95 -17.55
CA ASP A 113 10.07 -3.78 -18.07
C ASP A 113 8.56 -3.89 -17.81
N GLU A 114 8.04 -5.12 -17.78
CA GLU A 114 6.64 -5.38 -17.45
C GLU A 114 6.31 -5.04 -16.01
N LEU A 115 7.13 -5.52 -15.05
CA LEU A 115 7.00 -5.16 -13.64
C LEU A 115 7.05 -3.63 -13.47
N MET A 116 8.06 -2.97 -14.04
CA MET A 116 8.21 -1.51 -13.93
C MET A 116 7.01 -0.75 -14.49
N ARG A 117 6.43 -1.24 -15.60
CA ARG A 117 5.21 -0.67 -16.19
C ARG A 117 3.98 -0.91 -15.32
N ASP A 118 3.85 -2.08 -14.71
CA ASP A 118 2.68 -2.45 -13.90
C ASP A 118 2.68 -1.82 -12.51
N LEU A 119 3.84 -1.40 -11.97
CA LEU A 119 3.91 -0.53 -10.78
C LEU A 119 3.14 0.78 -10.97
N GLY A 120 3.04 1.27 -12.21
CA GLY A 120 2.21 2.43 -12.56
C GLY A 120 0.71 2.12 -12.75
N ARG A 121 0.32 0.84 -12.64
CA ARG A 121 -1.06 0.36 -12.80
C ARG A 121 -1.65 -0.05 -11.45
N HIS A 122 -2.93 -0.39 -11.46
CA HIS A 122 -3.70 -0.67 -10.24
C HIS A 122 -4.07 -2.15 -10.08
N ASN A 123 -3.72 -3.06 -11.00
CA ASN A 123 -4.17 -4.46 -10.96
C ASN A 123 -3.50 -5.26 -9.82
N LEU A 124 -4.26 -5.62 -8.78
CA LEU A 124 -3.73 -6.30 -7.58
C LEU A 124 -3.20 -7.70 -7.89
N GLN A 125 -3.94 -8.50 -8.67
CA GLN A 125 -3.54 -9.86 -9.02
C GLN A 125 -2.21 -9.87 -9.77
N LYS A 126 -2.02 -8.93 -10.70
CA LYS A 126 -0.78 -8.80 -11.45
C LYS A 126 0.39 -8.34 -10.58
N LEU A 127 0.16 -7.38 -9.67
CA LEU A 127 1.18 -6.95 -8.72
C LEU A 127 1.58 -8.09 -7.76
N HIS A 128 0.61 -8.90 -7.31
CA HIS A 128 0.89 -10.07 -6.48
C HIS A 128 1.64 -11.16 -7.23
N GLN A 129 1.28 -11.43 -8.49
CA GLN A 129 2.02 -12.36 -9.32
C GLN A 129 3.47 -11.92 -9.51
N HIS A 130 3.70 -10.63 -9.79
CA HIS A 130 5.05 -10.09 -9.85
C HIS A 130 5.81 -10.24 -8.53
N LEU A 131 5.15 -10.08 -7.39
CA LEU A 131 5.77 -10.27 -6.07
C LEU A 131 6.25 -11.71 -5.89
N LEU A 132 5.43 -12.69 -6.29
CA LEU A 132 5.78 -14.11 -6.22
C LEU A 132 6.91 -14.46 -7.19
N ASP A 133 6.74 -14.14 -8.47
CA ASP A 133 7.70 -14.50 -9.53
C ASP A 133 9.07 -13.84 -9.30
N TYR A 134 9.06 -12.56 -8.93
CA TYR A 134 10.30 -11.83 -8.72
C TYR A 134 10.97 -12.19 -7.40
N GLY A 135 10.18 -12.49 -6.36
CA GLY A 135 10.71 -13.03 -5.10
C GLY A 135 11.42 -14.36 -5.30
N ASP A 136 10.79 -15.29 -6.02
CA ASP A 136 11.34 -16.61 -6.36
C ASP A 136 12.63 -16.49 -7.20
N LEU A 137 12.63 -15.63 -8.23
CA LEU A 137 13.83 -15.35 -9.03
C LEU A 137 14.99 -14.80 -8.19
N LEU A 138 14.70 -14.08 -7.12
CA LEU A 138 15.71 -13.55 -6.20
C LEU A 138 16.04 -14.50 -5.05
N ASP A 139 15.49 -15.71 -5.01
CA ASP A 139 15.65 -16.66 -3.89
C ASP A 139 15.33 -15.99 -2.54
N LEU A 140 14.18 -15.30 -2.50
CA LEU A 140 13.65 -14.62 -1.33
C LEU A 140 12.48 -15.41 -0.72
N PRO A 141 12.21 -15.24 0.59
CA PRO A 141 11.05 -15.84 1.23
C PRO A 141 9.75 -15.46 0.49
N ALA A 142 8.80 -16.38 0.46
CA ALA A 142 7.49 -16.12 -0.12
C ALA A 142 6.62 -15.30 0.85
N PRO A 143 5.79 -14.36 0.34
CA PRO A 143 4.82 -13.66 1.18
C PRO A 143 3.77 -14.64 1.76
N PRO A 144 3.09 -14.27 2.85
CA PRO A 144 2.03 -15.09 3.44
C PRO A 144 0.92 -15.43 2.43
N VAL A 145 0.58 -16.72 2.32
CA VAL A 145 -0.47 -17.21 1.39
C VAL A 145 -1.82 -16.51 1.58
N ALA A 146 -2.13 -16.10 2.81
CA ALA A 146 -3.33 -15.36 3.12
C ALA A 146 -3.47 -14.06 2.31
N LEU A 147 -2.36 -13.41 1.93
CA LEU A 147 -2.37 -12.20 1.10
C LEU A 147 -2.94 -12.50 -0.28
N GLY A 148 -2.50 -13.60 -0.90
CA GLY A 148 -3.03 -14.07 -2.18
C GLY A 148 -4.52 -14.37 -2.12
N HIS A 149 -4.97 -15.09 -1.09
CA HIS A 149 -6.39 -15.40 -0.92
C HIS A 149 -7.26 -14.14 -0.78
N LEU A 150 -6.82 -13.13 -0.03
CA LEU A 150 -7.55 -11.86 0.07
C LEU A 150 -7.63 -11.14 -1.27
N ILE A 151 -6.53 -11.10 -2.02
CA ILE A 151 -6.46 -10.45 -3.34
C ILE A 151 -7.37 -11.15 -4.35
N ASP A 152 -7.37 -12.49 -4.36
CA ASP A 152 -8.20 -13.27 -5.28
C ASP A 152 -9.70 -13.04 -5.02
N GLU A 153 -10.11 -13.05 -3.76
CA GLU A 153 -11.51 -12.81 -3.39
C GLU A 153 -11.95 -11.37 -3.67
N MET A 154 -11.12 -10.36 -3.38
CA MET A 154 -11.43 -8.98 -3.77
C MET A 154 -11.48 -8.81 -5.29
N GLY A 155 -10.60 -9.50 -6.02
CA GLY A 155 -10.56 -9.51 -7.48
C GLY A 155 -11.85 -10.03 -8.13
N GLN A 156 -12.57 -10.95 -7.47
CA GLN A 156 -13.88 -11.43 -7.95
C GLN A 156 -14.97 -10.35 -7.95
N LEU A 157 -14.78 -9.27 -7.18
CA LEU A 157 -15.69 -8.12 -7.13
C LEU A 157 -15.28 -7.02 -8.11
N GLU A 158 -14.07 -7.09 -8.69
CA GLU A 158 -13.54 -6.13 -9.67
C GLU A 158 -14.02 -6.44 -11.10
N ILE A 159 -15.31 -6.74 -11.29
CA ILE A 159 -15.86 -7.20 -12.59
C ILE A 159 -15.98 -6.10 -13.67
N ALA A 160 -15.71 -4.85 -13.32
CA ALA A 160 -15.77 -3.70 -14.23
C ALA A 160 -14.68 -2.67 -13.88
N ASP A 161 -14.18 -1.95 -14.90
CA ASP A 161 -13.15 -0.90 -14.76
C ASP A 161 -13.61 0.31 -13.92
N THR A 162 -14.91 0.46 -13.71
CA THR A 162 -15.49 1.57 -12.96
C THR A 162 -16.61 1.09 -12.05
N TRP A 163 -16.45 1.35 -10.76
CA TRP A 163 -17.46 1.04 -9.76
C TRP A 163 -18.30 2.28 -9.47
N SER A 164 -19.60 2.12 -9.70
CA SER A 164 -20.61 3.15 -9.47
C SER A 164 -21.86 2.46 -8.96
N ARG A 165 -22.65 3.14 -8.12
CA ARG A 165 -23.98 2.66 -7.72
C ARG A 165 -24.99 2.68 -8.86
N TYR A 166 -24.72 3.46 -9.91
CA TYR A 166 -25.61 3.56 -11.07
C TYR A 166 -25.16 2.54 -12.10
N GLY A 167 -26.10 1.83 -12.74
CA GLY A 167 -25.78 0.78 -13.71
C GLY A 167 -25.15 1.26 -15.02
N SER A 168 -25.11 2.59 -15.29
CA SER A 168 -24.34 3.13 -16.41
C SER A 168 -24.00 4.61 -16.26
N SER A 169 -23.01 5.08 -17.01
CA SER A 169 -22.66 6.49 -17.16
C SER A 169 -22.23 6.82 -18.59
N LYS A 170 -21.85 8.09 -18.84
CA LYS A 170 -21.28 8.55 -20.10
C LYS A 170 -19.92 9.18 -19.84
N LYS A 171 -18.88 8.69 -20.52
CA LYS A 171 -17.52 9.23 -20.45
C LYS A 171 -17.15 9.83 -21.79
N LYS A 172 -16.50 11.00 -21.79
CA LYS A 172 -16.01 11.62 -23.03
C LYS A 172 -14.64 11.04 -23.37
N GLN A 173 -14.52 10.35 -24.50
CA GLN A 173 -13.26 9.78 -25.01
C GLN A 173 -13.03 10.31 -26.43
N HIS A 174 -11.87 10.94 -26.64
CA HIS A 174 -11.51 11.57 -27.93
C HIS A 174 -12.60 12.48 -28.53
N GLY A 175 -13.30 13.25 -27.67
CA GLY A 175 -14.35 14.17 -28.10
C GLY A 175 -15.74 13.55 -28.26
N GLN A 176 -15.87 12.22 -28.23
CA GLN A 176 -17.14 11.51 -28.34
C GLN A 176 -17.62 11.02 -26.97
N TRP A 177 -18.94 10.98 -26.77
CA TRP A 177 -19.53 10.38 -25.58
C TRP A 177 -19.61 8.86 -25.77
N VAL A 178 -18.90 8.12 -24.93
CA VAL A 178 -18.92 6.66 -24.86
C VAL A 178 -19.77 6.26 -23.66
N HIS A 179 -20.64 5.27 -23.85
CA HIS A 179 -21.39 4.68 -22.75
C HIS A 179 -20.47 3.81 -21.91
N VAL A 180 -20.58 3.91 -20.60
CA VAL A 180 -19.87 3.05 -19.66
C VAL A 180 -20.93 2.28 -18.91
N ASP A 181 -21.01 0.99 -19.16
CA ASP A 181 -21.82 0.08 -18.36
C ASP A 181 -21.10 -0.15 -17.03
N HIS A 182 -21.82 0.05 -15.93
CA HIS A 182 -21.38 -0.33 -14.59
C HIS A 182 -22.05 -1.65 -14.22
N ILE A 183 -21.81 -2.12 -12.99
CA ILE A 183 -22.45 -3.31 -12.45
C ILE A 183 -23.97 -3.06 -12.38
N PRO A 184 -24.80 -3.76 -13.18
CA PRO A 184 -26.24 -3.51 -13.23
C PRO A 184 -27.01 -4.24 -12.13
N GLU A 185 -26.38 -5.28 -11.56
CA GLU A 185 -26.91 -6.10 -10.49
C GLU A 185 -26.35 -5.67 -9.14
N GLU A 186 -27.12 -5.85 -8.08
CA GLU A 186 -26.65 -5.60 -6.72
C GLU A 186 -25.55 -6.60 -6.37
N VAL A 187 -24.37 -6.09 -6.03
CA VAL A 187 -23.24 -6.89 -5.59
C VAL A 187 -23.03 -6.65 -4.10
N LEU A 188 -23.03 -7.75 -3.33
CA LEU A 188 -22.69 -7.72 -1.93
C LEU A 188 -21.17 -7.62 -1.78
N ILE A 189 -20.70 -6.56 -1.14
CA ILE A 189 -19.29 -6.36 -0.84
C ILE A 189 -19.09 -6.61 0.67
N PRO A 190 -18.38 -7.68 1.09
CA PRO A 190 -18.19 -8.01 2.49
C PRO A 190 -17.10 -7.13 3.14
N ILE A 191 -17.30 -5.80 3.13
CA ILE A 191 -16.29 -4.82 3.57
C ILE A 191 -15.79 -5.03 5.00
N VAL A 192 -16.65 -5.52 5.92
CA VAL A 192 -16.23 -5.80 7.30
C VAL A 192 -15.26 -6.99 7.34
N GLU A 193 -15.59 -8.07 6.67
CA GLU A 193 -14.76 -9.28 6.61
C GLU A 193 -13.43 -9.00 5.90
N PHE A 194 -13.45 -8.23 4.81
CA PHE A 194 -12.23 -7.79 4.16
C PHE A 194 -11.36 -6.92 5.07
N GLN A 195 -11.95 -6.07 5.92
CA GLN A 195 -11.17 -5.26 6.86
C GLN A 195 -10.49 -6.15 7.90
N GLU A 196 -11.22 -7.09 8.50
CA GLU A 196 -10.68 -7.99 9.52
C GLU A 196 -9.53 -8.84 8.97
N ARG A 197 -9.66 -9.32 7.73
CA ARG A 197 -8.58 -10.07 7.05
C ARG A 197 -7.42 -9.16 6.67
N LEU A 198 -7.69 -7.93 6.22
CA LEU A 198 -6.64 -6.96 5.93
C LEU A 198 -5.87 -6.56 7.19
N ASP A 199 -6.54 -6.42 8.33
CA ASP A 199 -5.90 -6.16 9.62
C ASP A 199 -4.93 -7.29 9.98
N ALA A 200 -5.36 -8.54 9.81
CA ALA A 200 -4.54 -9.73 10.04
C ALA A 200 -3.34 -9.80 9.08
N ILE A 201 -3.54 -9.53 7.79
CA ILE A 201 -2.48 -9.43 6.78
C ILE A 201 -1.47 -8.36 7.18
N ALA A 202 -1.94 -7.20 7.61
CA ALA A 202 -1.07 -6.10 7.95
C ALA A 202 -0.17 -6.42 9.16
N THR A 203 -0.64 -7.25 10.10
CA THR A 203 0.19 -7.78 11.20
C THR A 203 1.24 -8.80 10.73
N LEU A 204 0.96 -9.58 9.68
CA LEU A 204 1.90 -10.57 9.15
C LEU A 204 2.93 -9.97 8.20
N VAL A 205 2.55 -8.91 7.48
CA VAL A 205 3.30 -8.43 6.32
C VAL A 205 4.00 -7.10 6.58
N ALA A 206 3.34 -6.12 7.19
CA ALA A 206 3.85 -4.76 7.27
C ALA A 206 4.61 -4.52 8.57
N ALA A 207 5.83 -3.98 8.45
CA ALA A 207 6.67 -3.65 9.60
C ALA A 207 6.05 -2.45 10.37
N ARG A 208 5.38 -2.75 11.49
CA ARG A 208 4.65 -1.76 12.31
C ARG A 208 5.36 -1.37 13.60
N VAL A 209 6.36 -2.14 13.99
CA VAL A 209 7.21 -1.96 15.17
C VAL A 209 8.63 -2.31 14.75
N ALA A 210 9.63 -1.59 15.27
CA ALA A 210 11.02 -1.92 14.98
C ALA A 210 11.35 -3.33 15.51
N PHE A 211 12.05 -4.13 14.70
CA PHE A 211 12.47 -5.49 15.03
C PHE A 211 11.29 -6.46 15.23
N GLY A 212 10.25 -6.34 14.39
CA GLY A 212 9.17 -7.32 14.34
C GLY A 212 9.56 -8.60 13.61
N ASP A 213 8.63 -9.54 13.56
CA ASP A 213 8.74 -10.79 12.81
C ASP A 213 7.80 -10.78 11.59
N THR A 214 7.74 -9.65 10.88
CA THR A 214 6.89 -9.50 9.70
C THR A 214 7.64 -9.85 8.42
N TYR A 215 6.91 -10.12 7.33
CA TYR A 215 7.52 -10.33 6.02
C TYR A 215 8.38 -9.13 5.57
N GLU A 216 7.94 -7.91 5.85
CA GLU A 216 8.73 -6.71 5.54
C GLU A 216 10.01 -6.61 6.40
N ASP A 217 9.97 -7.03 7.67
CA ASP A 217 11.16 -7.11 8.52
C ASP A 217 12.18 -8.11 7.94
N GLU A 218 11.71 -9.27 7.45
CA GLU A 218 12.58 -10.28 6.83
C GLU A 218 13.25 -9.74 5.55
N LEU A 219 12.51 -9.03 4.70
CA LEU A 219 13.07 -8.36 3.52
C LEU A 219 14.06 -7.24 3.91
N HIS A 220 13.73 -6.48 4.95
CA HIS A 220 14.60 -5.45 5.49
C HIS A 220 15.92 -6.04 5.99
N ASP A 221 15.91 -7.17 6.70
CA ASP A 221 17.12 -7.79 7.24
C ASP A 221 18.06 -8.27 6.13
N ILE A 222 17.50 -8.85 5.07
CA ILE A 222 18.26 -9.23 3.86
C ILE A 222 18.90 -7.99 3.23
N TRP A 223 18.12 -6.92 3.07
CA TRP A 223 18.62 -5.65 2.55
C TRP A 223 19.70 -5.04 3.46
N ALA A 224 19.51 -5.06 4.78
CA ALA A 224 20.42 -4.47 5.75
C ALA A 224 21.77 -5.19 5.73
N GLN A 225 21.78 -6.52 5.57
CA GLN A 225 23.01 -7.29 5.40
C GLN A 225 23.74 -6.90 4.11
N LEU A 226 23.03 -6.80 2.98
CA LEU A 226 23.63 -6.36 1.71
C LEU A 226 24.21 -4.95 1.81
N ASN A 227 23.50 -4.04 2.46
CA ASN A 227 23.96 -2.68 2.71
C ASN A 227 25.20 -2.63 3.60
N ALA A 228 25.26 -3.48 4.63
CA ALA A 228 26.45 -3.59 5.48
C ALA A 228 27.66 -4.09 4.68
N ASP A 229 27.46 -5.09 3.81
CA ASP A 229 28.52 -5.63 2.95
C ASP A 229 29.07 -4.57 1.97
N LEU A 230 28.21 -3.68 1.46
CA LEU A 230 28.63 -2.57 0.59
C LEU A 230 29.46 -1.51 1.33
N ASN A 231 29.13 -1.22 2.59
CA ASN A 231 29.79 -0.17 3.37
C ASN A 231 31.05 -0.67 4.12
N GLY A 232 31.21 -1.99 4.25
CA GLY A 232 32.37 -2.62 4.89
C GLY A 232 33.44 -3.14 3.92
N GLY A 233 33.19 -3.07 2.61
CA GLY A 233 34.08 -3.51 1.52
C GLY A 233 35.03 -2.45 0.99
#